data_AF-A0A2G1X5U1-F1
#
_entry.id   AF-A0A2G1X5U1-F1
#
_cell.length_a   1.000
_cell.length_b   1.000
_cell.length_c   1.000
_cell.angle_alpha   90.00
_cell.angle_beta   90.00
_cell.angle_gamma   90.00
#
_symmetry.space_group_name_H-M   'P 1'
#
loop_
_entity.id
_entity.type
_entity.pdbx_description
1 polymer ?
#
loop_
_entity_poly.entity_id
_entity_poly.type
_entity_poly.pdbx_seq_one_letter_code
_entity_poly.pdbx_strand_id
1 'polypeptide(L)'
;MCGRYTLFTPTADLEARFGVDFGDHEPSYNCAPGQSLPVITDDAPEEATRMEWGLTPSWADESFDLINARAETVREKRSFADAFERRRCLVPADGFYEWVGGPDGGRGGSDKTPYRVAFED
;
A
#
# COMPACT_ATOMS: atom_id res chain seq x y z
N MET A 1 11.20 2.39 -2.34
CA MET A 1 10.11 1.44 -2.05
C MET A 1 9.39 2.07 -0.89
N CYS A 2 8.17 2.55 -1.12
CA CYS A 2 7.49 3.35 -0.11
C CYS A 2 7.06 2.49 1.09
N GLY A 3 7.05 3.11 2.27
CA GLY A 3 6.59 2.50 3.52
C GLY A 3 5.59 3.38 4.26
N ARG A 4 5.04 4.38 3.57
CA ARG A 4 4.02 5.28 4.09
C ARG A 4 3.20 5.87 2.95
N TYR A 5 1.89 6.02 3.13
CA TYR A 5 1.04 6.71 2.17
C TYR A 5 -0.10 7.48 2.84
N THR A 6 -0.81 8.27 2.04
CA THR A 6 -2.01 9.01 2.46
C THR A 6 -3.25 8.46 1.77
N LEU A 7 -4.34 8.36 2.52
CA LEU A 7 -5.70 8.14 2.02
C LEU A 7 -6.68 8.99 2.83
N PHE A 8 -6.71 10.29 2.54
CA PHE A 8 -7.58 11.26 3.17
C PHE A 8 -8.74 11.72 2.28
N THR A 9 -8.78 11.29 1.01
CA THR A 9 -9.91 11.57 0.11
C THR A 9 -11.23 11.17 0.78
N PRO A 10 -12.26 12.03 0.78
CA PRO A 10 -13.58 11.70 1.34
C PRO A 10 -14.17 10.43 0.74
N THR A 11 -14.89 9.65 1.55
CA THR A 11 -15.52 8.39 1.14
C THR A 11 -16.36 8.55 -0.12
N ALA A 12 -17.19 9.59 -0.21
CA ALA A 12 -18.04 9.84 -1.37
C ALA A 12 -17.23 10.03 -2.67
N ASP A 13 -16.05 10.63 -2.60
CA ASP A 13 -15.18 10.83 -3.77
C ASP A 13 -14.47 9.52 -4.17
N LEU A 14 -14.08 8.69 -3.20
CA LEU A 14 -13.56 7.35 -3.45
C LEU A 14 -14.62 6.47 -4.12
N GLU A 15 -15.84 6.47 -3.59
CA GLU A 15 -16.99 5.72 -4.13
C GLU A 15 -17.33 6.19 -5.55
N ALA A 16 -17.39 7.50 -5.78
CA ALA A 16 -17.63 8.06 -7.10
C ALA A 16 -16.52 7.69 -8.11
N ARG A 17 -15.26 7.65 -7.66
CA ARG A 17 -14.10 7.37 -8.51
C ARG A 17 -13.97 5.90 -8.90
N PHE A 18 -14.28 4.99 -7.97
CA PHE A 18 -14.06 3.56 -8.14
C PHE A 18 -15.34 2.76 -8.38
N GLY A 19 -16.52 3.29 -8.05
CA GLY A 19 -17.79 2.56 -8.11
C GLY A 19 -17.88 1.44 -7.07
N VAL A 20 -17.22 1.63 -5.92
CA VAL A 20 -17.04 0.64 -4.85
C VAL A 20 -17.50 1.27 -3.54
N ASP A 21 -18.22 0.54 -2.68
CA ASP A 21 -18.58 0.96 -1.33
C ASP A 21 -17.34 0.93 -0.41
N PHE A 22 -16.97 2.08 0.18
CA PHE A 22 -15.82 2.18 1.09
C PHE A 22 -16.21 2.10 2.57
N GLY A 23 -17.52 2.01 2.88
CA GLY A 23 -18.07 2.03 4.22
C GLY A 23 -17.61 3.26 5.02
N ASP A 24 -17.41 3.07 6.31
CA ASP A 24 -16.93 4.12 7.22
C ASP A 24 -15.40 4.31 7.12
N HIS A 25 -14.89 4.61 5.91
CA HIS A 25 -13.48 4.96 5.73
C HIS A 25 -13.12 6.25 6.48
N GLU A 26 -12.13 6.16 7.36
CA GLU A 26 -11.59 7.31 8.08
C GLU A 26 -10.34 7.88 7.36
N PRO A 27 -10.30 9.18 7.07
CA PRO A 27 -9.13 9.84 6.48
C PRO A 27 -7.85 9.59 7.27
N SER A 28 -6.80 9.14 6.57
CA SER A 28 -5.46 8.96 7.15
C SER A 28 -4.39 9.65 6.33
N TYR A 29 -3.63 10.51 7.00
CA TYR A 29 -2.45 11.16 6.44
C TYR A 29 -1.17 10.34 6.66
N ASN A 30 -1.28 9.13 7.24
CA ASN A 30 -0.12 8.35 7.66
C ASN A 30 -0.42 6.84 7.70
N CYS A 31 -0.88 6.27 6.58
CA CYS A 31 -1.03 4.83 6.43
C CYS A 31 0.35 4.15 6.49
N ALA A 32 0.47 3.10 7.30
CA ALA A 32 1.72 2.42 7.62
C ALA A 32 1.57 0.89 7.57
N PRO A 33 2.68 0.15 7.36
CA PRO A 33 2.70 -1.31 7.47
C PRO A 33 2.06 -1.86 8.76
N GLY A 34 1.43 -3.03 8.66
CA GLY A 34 0.73 -3.69 9.77
C GLY A 34 -0.64 -3.09 10.10
N GLN A 35 -1.05 -1.98 9.46
CA GLN A 35 -2.40 -1.46 9.60
C GLN A 35 -3.38 -2.19 8.65
N SER A 36 -4.62 -2.36 9.12
CA SER A 36 -5.74 -2.79 8.31
C SER A 36 -6.26 -1.61 7.48
N LEU A 37 -6.10 -1.66 6.15
CA LEU A 37 -6.33 -0.56 5.22
C LEU A 37 -7.26 -1.02 4.08
N PRO A 38 -8.09 -0.13 3.50
CA PRO A 38 -9.02 -0.51 2.44
C PRO A 38 -8.29 -0.83 1.13
N VAL A 39 -8.68 -1.92 0.48
CA VAL A 39 -8.22 -2.34 -0.85
C VAL A 39 -9.40 -2.81 -1.69
N ILE A 40 -9.29 -2.65 -3.01
CA ILE A 40 -10.30 -3.15 -3.95
C ILE A 40 -9.78 -4.46 -4.52
N THR A 41 -10.54 -5.54 -4.37
CA THR A 41 -10.14 -6.89 -4.81
C THR A 41 -10.95 -7.33 -6.02
N ASP A 42 -10.46 -8.34 -6.74
CA ASP A 42 -11.22 -8.96 -7.84
C ASP A 42 -12.41 -9.80 -7.33
N ASP A 43 -12.29 -10.37 -6.13
CA ASP A 43 -13.31 -11.24 -5.52
C ASP A 43 -14.51 -10.45 -4.98
N ALA A 44 -14.30 -9.21 -4.54
CA ALA A 44 -15.32 -8.30 -4.05
C ALA A 44 -15.20 -6.94 -4.77
N PRO A 45 -15.65 -6.84 -6.03
CA PRO A 45 -15.50 -5.62 -6.83
C PRO A 45 -16.52 -4.53 -6.48
N GLU A 46 -17.50 -4.81 -5.62
CA GLU A 46 -18.54 -3.86 -5.21
C GLU A 46 -18.24 -3.19 -3.85
N GLU A 47 -17.33 -3.74 -3.04
CA GLU A 47 -16.97 -3.22 -1.71
C GLU A 47 -15.45 -3.23 -1.45
N ALA A 48 -14.95 -2.22 -0.76
CA ALA A 48 -13.56 -2.16 -0.34
C ALA A 48 -13.33 -3.12 0.82
N THR A 49 -12.45 -4.11 0.63
CA THR A 49 -12.07 -5.05 1.68
C THR A 49 -10.93 -4.46 2.51
N ARG A 50 -10.98 -4.57 3.84
CA ARG A 50 -9.85 -4.18 4.68
C ARG A 50 -8.82 -5.31 4.78
N MET A 51 -7.58 -5.03 4.41
CA MET A 51 -6.47 -5.98 4.51
C MET A 51 -5.30 -5.38 5.28
N GLU A 52 -4.53 -6.22 5.95
CA GLU A 52 -3.28 -5.80 6.58
C GLU A 52 -2.23 -5.47 5.52
N TRP A 53 -1.56 -4.32 5.65
CA TRP A 53 -0.39 -4.01 4.82
C TRP A 53 0.85 -4.77 5.33
N GLY A 54 0.96 -6.01 4.88
CA GLY A 54 2.08 -6.91 5.15
C GLY A 54 1.75 -8.30 4.61
N LEU A 55 2.42 -8.75 3.54
CA LEU A 55 2.15 -10.07 2.98
C LEU A 55 2.94 -11.14 3.74
N THR A 56 2.22 -12.09 4.32
CA THR A 56 2.79 -13.37 4.77
C THR A 56 2.45 -14.45 3.75
N PRO A 57 3.46 -15.07 3.09
CA PRO A 57 3.22 -16.16 2.14
C PRO A 57 2.55 -17.35 2.81
N SER A 58 1.67 -18.05 2.09
CA SER A 58 0.88 -19.17 2.64
C SER A 58 1.69 -20.36 3.14
N TRP A 59 2.95 -20.48 2.74
CA TRP A 59 3.87 -21.53 3.18
C TRP A 59 4.68 -21.16 4.41
N ALA A 60 4.63 -19.90 4.86
CA ALA A 60 5.41 -19.43 5.98
C ALA A 60 4.75 -19.83 7.31
N ASP A 61 5.54 -20.39 8.22
CA ASP A 61 5.10 -20.76 9.57
C ASP A 61 5.07 -19.54 10.52
N GLU A 62 5.81 -18.48 10.19
CA GLU A 62 5.91 -17.21 10.95
C GLU A 62 5.55 -16.02 10.04
N SER A 63 5.22 -14.87 10.64
CA SER A 63 4.92 -13.66 9.85
C SER A 63 6.18 -13.12 9.17
N PHE A 64 6.09 -12.80 7.88
CA PHE A 64 7.18 -12.19 7.12
C PHE A 64 6.99 -10.68 6.92
N ASP A 65 5.76 -10.18 7.04
CA ASP A 65 5.36 -8.78 6.90
C ASP A 65 5.95 -8.11 5.63
N LEU A 66 5.85 -8.77 4.48
CA LEU A 66 6.41 -8.26 3.24
C LEU A 66 5.56 -7.09 2.71
N ILE A 67 6.09 -5.87 2.84
CA ILE A 67 5.36 -4.64 2.51
C ILE A 67 5.47 -4.19 1.05
N ASN A 68 6.44 -4.71 0.29
CA ASN A 68 6.69 -4.32 -1.10
C ASN A 68 7.10 -5.52 -1.96
N ALA A 69 6.68 -5.54 -3.21
CA ALA A 69 7.12 -6.51 -4.22
C ALA A 69 7.70 -5.78 -5.44
N ARG A 70 8.90 -6.19 -5.87
CA ARG A 70 9.57 -5.62 -7.06
C ARG A 70 8.94 -6.17 -8.34
N ALA A 71 8.43 -5.28 -9.19
CA ALA A 71 7.76 -5.65 -10.43
C ALA A 71 8.64 -6.52 -11.35
N GLU A 72 9.96 -6.33 -11.32
CA GLU A 72 10.94 -7.06 -12.11
C GLU A 72 10.98 -8.55 -11.77
N THR A 73 10.65 -8.93 -10.52
CA THR A 73 10.83 -10.30 -10.01
C THR A 73 9.56 -10.90 -9.39
N VAL A 74 8.45 -10.17 -9.40
CA VAL A 74 7.22 -10.54 -8.69
C VAL A 74 6.65 -11.88 -9.16
N ARG A 75 6.88 -12.26 -10.43
CA ARG A 75 6.44 -13.54 -11.02
C ARG A 75 7.32 -14.73 -10.64
N GLU A 76 8.57 -14.49 -10.23
CA GLU A 76 9.54 -15.56 -9.97
C GLU A 76 9.70 -15.85 -8.48
N LYS A 77 9.51 -14.84 -7.64
CA LYS A 77 9.69 -14.97 -6.19
C LYS A 77 8.55 -15.77 -5.59
N ARG A 78 8.87 -16.93 -4.99
CA ARG A 78 7.92 -17.81 -4.29
C ARG A 78 7.00 -17.07 -3.31
N SER A 79 7.49 -16.01 -2.65
CA SER A 79 6.68 -15.21 -1.73
C SER A 79 5.52 -14.47 -2.40
N PHE A 80 5.62 -14.17 -3.70
CA PHE A 80 4.68 -13.30 -4.42
C PHE A 80 4.01 -13.96 -5.62
N ALA A 81 4.64 -14.93 -6.28
CA ALA A 81 4.21 -15.46 -7.58
C ALA A 81 2.73 -15.87 -7.61
N ASP A 82 2.28 -16.66 -6.63
CA ASP A 82 0.89 -17.12 -6.54
C ASP A 82 -0.10 -15.98 -6.25
N ALA A 83 0.30 -15.02 -5.40
CA ALA A 83 -0.53 -13.85 -5.10
C ALA A 83 -0.66 -12.93 -6.32
N PHE A 84 0.44 -12.73 -7.05
CA PHE A 84 0.47 -11.90 -8.24
C PHE A 84 -0.40 -12.46 -9.38
N GLU A 85 -0.46 -13.80 -9.51
CA GLU A 85 -1.29 -14.44 -10.52
C GLU A 85 -2.78 -14.38 -10.18
N ARG A 86 -3.16 -14.56 -8.91
CA ARG A 86 -4.55 -14.90 -8.53
C ARG A 86 -5.23 -13.95 -7.55
N ARG A 87 -4.49 -13.10 -6.85
CA ARG A 87 -4.98 -12.31 -5.70
C ARG A 87 -4.51 -10.86 -5.81
N ARG A 88 -4.75 -10.25 -6.96
CA ARG A 88 -4.42 -8.85 -7.19
C ARG A 88 -5.46 -7.96 -6.51
N CYS A 89 -5.00 -6.83 -5.98
CA CYS A 89 -5.86 -5.78 -5.47
C CYS A 89 -5.32 -4.41 -5.89
N LEU A 90 -6.19 -3.40 -5.82
CA LEU A 90 -5.81 -2.01 -5.90
C LEU A 90 -5.70 -1.46 -4.48
N VAL A 91 -4.61 -0.73 -4.21
CA VAL A 91 -4.42 0.04 -2.98
C VAL A 91 -4.71 1.52 -3.31
N PRO A 92 -5.85 2.08 -2.89
CA PRO A 92 -6.14 3.50 -3.08
C PRO A 92 -5.18 4.35 -2.25
N ALA A 93 -4.64 5.41 -2.85
CA ALA A 93 -3.77 6.36 -2.18
C ALA A 93 -3.84 7.73 -2.88
N ASP A 94 -3.86 8.81 -2.10
CA ASP A 94 -3.72 10.18 -2.65
C ASP A 94 -2.25 10.51 -2.96
N GLY A 95 -1.31 9.72 -2.42
CA GLY A 95 0.12 9.93 -2.54
C GLY A 95 0.90 9.12 -1.52
N PHE A 96 2.22 9.04 -1.67
CA PHE A 96 3.09 8.30 -0.76
C PHE A 96 4.25 9.16 -0.26
N TYR A 97 4.86 8.75 0.86
CA TYR A 97 6.05 9.41 1.37
C TYR A 97 7.31 8.61 1.04
N GLU A 98 8.38 9.32 0.69
CA GLU A 98 9.74 8.78 0.64
C GLU A 98 10.73 9.68 1.37
N TRP A 99 11.77 9.06 1.93
CA TRP A 99 12.78 9.74 2.74
C TRP A 99 14.09 9.82 1.97
N VAL A 100 14.43 11.02 1.51
CA VAL A 100 15.64 11.28 0.73
C VAL A 100 16.76 11.69 1.68
N GLY A 101 17.90 11.00 1.60
CA GLY A 101 19.10 11.37 2.35
C GLY A 101 19.70 12.69 1.85
N GLY A 102 20.37 13.41 2.74
CA GLY A 102 21.15 14.59 2.36
C GLY A 102 22.25 14.29 1.31
N PRO A 103 22.87 15.33 0.73
CA PRO A 103 23.85 15.20 -0.36
C PRO A 103 25.01 14.24 -0.09
N ASP A 104 25.35 13.99 1.18
CA ASP A 104 26.44 13.08 1.60
C ASP A 104 26.00 11.63 1.82
N GLY A 105 24.77 11.25 1.46
CA GLY A 105 24.30 9.86 1.47
C GLY A 105 24.20 9.25 2.88
N GLY A 106 23.91 10.08 3.89
CA GLY A 106 23.79 9.68 5.30
C GLY A 106 22.96 8.39 5.48
N ARG A 107 23.59 7.36 6.06
CA ARG A 107 23.01 6.02 6.27
C ARG A 107 22.14 5.92 7.54
N GLY A 108 21.76 7.04 8.16
CA GLY A 108 20.95 7.11 9.38
C GLY A 108 19.64 7.86 9.17
N GLY A 109 18.59 7.48 9.92
CA GLY A 109 17.25 8.07 9.81
C GLY A 109 17.13 9.55 10.24
N SER A 110 18.12 10.09 10.96
CA SER A 110 18.11 11.45 11.48
C SER A 110 18.32 12.54 10.43
N ASP A 111 18.91 12.20 9.26
CA ASP A 111 19.32 13.18 8.24
C ASP A 111 18.50 13.06 6.95
N LYS A 112 17.34 12.40 7.00
CA LYS A 112 16.48 12.22 5.84
C LYS A 112 15.33 13.21 5.85
N THR A 113 15.13 13.88 4.72
CA THR A 113 13.98 14.76 4.51
C THR A 113 12.83 13.94 3.91
N PRO A 114 11.62 13.96 4.52
CA PRO A 114 10.45 13.33 3.93
C PRO A 114 9.90 14.19 2.79
N TYR A 115 9.57 13.54 1.69
CA TYR A 115 8.84 14.14 0.57
C TYR A 115 7.55 13.36 0.37
N ARG A 116 6.45 14.08 0.12
CA ARG A 116 5.21 13.48 -0.35
C ARG A 116 5.18 13.56 -1.87
N VAL A 117 4.96 12.42 -2.52
CA VAL A 117 4.81 12.29 -3.97
C VAL A 117 3.36 11.96 -4.27
N ALA A 118 2.74 12.75 -5.15
CA ALA A 118 1.35 12.61 -5.57
C ALA A 118 1.21 13.06 -7.02
N PHE A 119 0.09 12.72 -7.66
CA PHE A 119 -0.26 13.31 -8.95
C PHE A 119 -0.61 14.79 -8.77
N GLU A 120 -0.42 15.58 -9.83
CA GLU A 120 -1.01 16.92 -9.92
C GLU A 120 -2.52 16.76 -10.08
N ASP A 121 -3.29 17.59 -9.36
CA ASP A 121 -4.76 17.62 -9.40
C ASP A 121 -5.31 17.93 -10.80
#